data_AF-A0A4Q3RJG3-F1
#
_entry.id   AF-A0A4Q3RJG3-F1
#
_cell.length_a   1.000
_cell.length_b   1.000
_cell.length_c   1.000
_cell.angle_alpha   90.00
_cell.angle_beta   90.00
_cell.angle_gamma   90.00
#
_symmetry.space_group_name_H-M   'P 1'
#
loop_
_entity.id
_entity.type
_entity.pdbx_description
1 polymer ?
#
loop_
_entity_poly.entity_id
_entity_poly.type
_entity_poly.pdbx_seq_one_letter_code
_entity_poly.pdbx_strand_id
1 'polypeptide(L)'
;MLVFSEVELEEIAIHQVGNKLQEEGYTLSKEPLPLRDDAIKDLLLKYFLSPFKGSESYNLHHPSELSLHEVFTYSARIFDEPETFFDQSVNLAMHLYENSMHHKVKGGELYVAFFRNCIVDGELTDALGLFKSETKETFLKVNPSGDNFEIDSEAGININKLDKGCLIFNTERESGFRVAIVDATNKQEAQYWKDDFLQLKPRQDNYLHTKNYLNLCKSFATEQMPKEFEATRADEIDLL
;
A
#
# COMPACT_ATOMS: atom_id res chain seq x y z
N MET A 1 -12.94 9.20 1.60
CA MET A 1 -12.98 8.73 2.99
C MET A 1 -12.95 7.21 2.98
N LEU A 2 -12.02 6.61 3.73
CA LEU A 2 -11.92 5.16 3.90
C LEU A 2 -12.48 4.80 5.27
N VAL A 3 -13.43 3.86 5.32
CA VAL A 3 -14.02 3.36 6.56
C VAL A 3 -13.88 1.84 6.58
N PHE A 4 -13.32 1.33 7.68
CA PHE A 4 -12.89 -0.06 7.83
C PHE A 4 -13.57 -0.79 9.01
N SER A 5 -14.72 -0.30 9.48
CA SER A 5 -15.36 -0.82 10.69
C SER A 5 -16.02 -2.18 10.52
N GLU A 6 -16.45 -2.53 9.30
CA GLU A 6 -17.16 -3.77 8.98
C GLU A 6 -16.38 -4.64 7.97
N VAL A 7 -15.09 -4.35 7.80
CA VAL A 7 -14.25 -5.05 6.82
C VAL A 7 -13.97 -6.46 7.28
N GLU A 8 -14.14 -7.41 6.36
CA GLU A 8 -13.81 -8.81 6.57
C GLU A 8 -12.56 -9.17 5.77
N LEU A 9 -11.59 -9.82 6.41
CA LEU A 9 -10.46 -10.46 5.73
C LEU A 9 -10.91 -11.85 5.28
N GLU A 10 -11.20 -11.99 3.99
CA GLU A 10 -11.74 -13.24 3.41
C GLU A 10 -10.62 -14.24 3.12
N GLU A 11 -9.58 -13.82 2.38
CA GLU A 11 -8.44 -14.66 2.04
C GLU A 11 -7.12 -13.93 2.25
N ILE A 12 -6.07 -14.68 2.55
CA ILE A 12 -4.71 -14.16 2.63
C ILE A 12 -3.70 -15.20 2.17
N ALA A 13 -2.72 -14.76 1.39
CA ALA A 13 -1.55 -15.53 1.01
C ALA A 13 -0.28 -14.81 1.47
N ILE A 14 0.71 -15.58 1.93
CA ILE A 14 2.00 -15.06 2.38
C ILE A 14 3.09 -15.68 1.51
N HIS A 15 3.99 -14.85 1.01
CA HIS A 15 5.14 -15.26 0.21
C HIS A 15 6.40 -14.59 0.78
N GLN A 16 7.56 -15.23 0.66
CA GLN A 16 8.84 -14.58 0.94
C GLN A 16 9.39 -14.03 -0.37
N VAL A 17 9.63 -12.72 -0.46
CA VAL A 17 10.17 -12.09 -1.66
C VAL A 17 11.47 -11.37 -1.31
N GLY A 18 12.56 -11.79 -1.95
CA GLY A 18 13.89 -11.22 -1.80
C GLY A 18 14.19 -10.09 -2.79
N ASN A 19 15.40 -9.57 -2.71
CA ASN A 19 15.97 -8.64 -3.67
C ASN A 19 16.57 -9.40 -4.88
N LYS A 20 16.14 -9.07 -6.09
CA LYS A 20 16.61 -9.72 -7.31
C LYS A 20 18.03 -9.29 -7.70
N LEU A 21 18.39 -8.02 -7.51
CA LEU A 21 19.76 -7.53 -7.76
C LEU A 21 20.79 -8.26 -6.87
N GLN A 22 20.38 -8.69 -5.68
CA GLN A 22 21.22 -9.41 -4.72
C GLN A 22 21.05 -10.94 -4.80
N GLU A 23 20.28 -11.44 -5.77
CA GLU A 23 20.02 -12.87 -5.97
C GLU A 23 19.44 -13.59 -4.73
N GLU A 24 18.66 -12.88 -3.90
CA GLU A 24 18.08 -13.46 -2.67
C GLU A 24 16.95 -14.48 -2.95
N GLY A 25 16.44 -14.50 -4.17
CA GLY A 25 15.35 -15.37 -4.61
C GLY A 25 13.99 -15.04 -3.97
N TYR A 26 13.06 -15.99 -4.05
CA TYR A 26 11.76 -15.90 -3.40
C TYR A 26 11.25 -17.31 -3.03
N THR A 27 10.36 -17.40 -2.05
CA THR A 27 9.67 -18.63 -1.66
C THR A 27 8.17 -18.39 -1.68
N LEU A 28 7.45 -19.18 -2.46
CA LEU A 28 6.00 -19.09 -2.59
C LEU A 28 5.34 -20.03 -1.58
N SER A 29 4.26 -19.58 -0.95
CA SER A 29 3.34 -20.49 -0.25
C SER A 29 2.75 -21.51 -1.23
N LYS A 30 2.21 -22.60 -0.68
CA LYS A 30 1.57 -23.68 -1.46
C LYS A 30 0.04 -23.62 -1.44
N GLU A 31 -0.50 -22.85 -0.50
CA GLU A 31 -1.93 -22.63 -0.30
C GLU A 31 -2.14 -21.31 0.47
N PRO A 32 -3.35 -20.72 0.43
CA PRO A 32 -3.71 -19.60 1.30
C PRO A 32 -3.55 -19.95 2.78
N LEU A 33 -3.29 -18.94 3.61
CA LEU A 33 -3.21 -19.11 5.05
C LEU A 33 -4.61 -19.42 5.59
N PRO A 34 -4.81 -20.54 6.31
CA PRO A 34 -6.10 -20.85 6.91
C PRO A 34 -6.40 -19.91 8.08
N LEU A 35 -7.34 -18.99 7.89
CA LEU A 35 -7.78 -18.01 8.88
C LEU A 35 -8.74 -18.62 9.93
N ARG A 36 -8.21 -19.48 10.81
CA ARG A 36 -9.00 -20.20 11.83
C ARG A 36 -9.15 -19.49 13.16
N ASP A 37 -8.25 -18.57 13.49
CA ASP A 37 -8.19 -17.87 14.77
C ASP A 37 -8.64 -16.42 14.58
N ASP A 38 -9.76 -16.04 15.20
CA ASP A 38 -10.32 -14.70 15.09
C ASP A 38 -9.42 -13.64 15.74
N ALA A 39 -8.66 -13.98 16.80
CA ALA A 39 -7.72 -13.04 17.41
C ALA A 39 -6.57 -12.70 16.44
N ILE A 40 -6.13 -13.66 15.63
CA ILE A 40 -5.13 -13.42 14.59
C ILE A 40 -5.71 -12.58 13.46
N LYS A 41 -6.96 -12.84 13.05
CA LYS A 41 -7.64 -12.00 12.04
C LYS A 41 -7.72 -10.54 12.49
N ASP A 42 -8.12 -10.29 13.73
CA ASP A 42 -8.21 -8.92 14.28
C ASP A 42 -6.85 -8.22 14.28
N LEU A 43 -5.78 -8.94 14.63
CA LEU A 43 -4.42 -8.41 14.55
C LEU A 43 -4.00 -8.08 13.11
N LEU A 44 -4.32 -8.95 12.15
CA LEU A 44 -4.05 -8.71 10.73
C LEU A 44 -4.83 -7.52 10.19
N LEU A 45 -6.14 -7.43 10.48
CA LEU A 45 -6.98 -6.29 10.08
C LEU A 45 -6.42 -4.98 10.64
N LYS A 46 -6.04 -4.95 11.93
CA LYS A 46 -5.40 -3.78 12.54
C LYS A 46 -4.10 -3.42 11.83
N TYR A 47 -3.23 -4.41 11.60
CA TYR A 47 -1.93 -4.22 10.95
C TYR A 47 -2.07 -3.66 9.53
N PHE A 48 -3.00 -4.20 8.75
CA PHE A 48 -3.20 -3.81 7.35
C PHE A 48 -3.94 -2.50 7.17
N LEU A 49 -4.99 -2.23 7.96
CA LEU A 49 -5.92 -1.14 7.65
C LEU A 49 -5.64 0.15 8.44
N SER A 50 -5.08 0.05 9.65
CA SER A 50 -4.82 1.23 10.49
C SER A 50 -3.93 2.30 9.84
N PRO A 51 -2.90 1.97 9.02
CA PRO A 51 -2.01 2.96 8.43
C PRO A 51 -2.65 3.80 7.30
N PHE A 52 -3.80 3.40 6.75
CA PHE A 52 -4.43 4.05 5.59
C PHE A 52 -5.36 5.21 5.95
N LYS A 53 -5.46 5.58 7.23
CA LYS A 53 -6.28 6.73 7.66
C LYS A 53 -5.69 8.04 7.10
N GLY A 54 -6.36 8.61 6.09
CA GLY A 54 -5.95 9.87 5.46
C GLY A 54 -4.90 9.72 4.34
N SER A 55 -4.69 8.50 3.84
CA SER A 55 -3.77 8.26 2.72
C SER A 55 -4.24 8.94 1.43
N GLU A 56 -3.28 9.40 0.64
CA GLU A 56 -3.55 9.88 -0.72
C GLU A 56 -4.06 8.75 -1.62
N SER A 57 -4.88 9.11 -2.62
CA SER A 57 -5.42 8.17 -3.61
C SER A 57 -4.71 8.31 -4.96
N TYR A 58 -4.48 7.18 -5.60
CA TYR A 58 -3.78 6.99 -6.86
C TYR A 58 -4.62 6.09 -7.78
N ASN A 59 -4.20 5.95 -9.03
CA ASN A 59 -4.65 4.86 -9.91
C ASN A 59 -3.44 4.09 -10.44
N LEU A 60 -3.61 2.80 -10.70
CA LEU A 60 -2.64 2.02 -11.47
C LEU A 60 -2.57 2.59 -12.89
N HIS A 61 -1.37 2.60 -13.47
CA HIS A 61 -1.18 3.19 -14.79
C HIS A 61 -0.12 2.46 -15.58
N HIS A 62 -0.43 2.21 -16.84
CA HIS A 62 0.56 1.77 -17.81
C HIS A 62 0.55 2.74 -19.01
N PRO A 63 1.72 3.12 -19.55
CA PRO A 63 1.82 4.14 -20.60
C PRO A 63 1.04 3.82 -21.89
N SER A 64 0.95 2.53 -22.22
CA SER A 64 0.24 2.05 -23.42
C SER A 64 -1.23 1.74 -23.12
N GLU A 65 -1.50 0.63 -22.41
CA GLU A 65 -2.85 0.20 -22.05
C GLU A 65 -2.86 -0.47 -20.67
N LEU A 66 -3.95 -0.30 -19.90
CA LEU A 66 -4.09 -0.90 -18.56
C LEU A 66 -4.05 -2.44 -18.57
N SER A 67 -4.48 -3.06 -19.66
CA SER A 67 -4.41 -4.52 -19.87
C SER A 67 -2.99 -5.08 -19.87
N LEU A 68 -1.98 -4.22 -20.07
CA LEU A 68 -0.56 -4.58 -20.02
C LEU A 68 0.05 -4.40 -18.62
N HIS A 69 -0.69 -3.80 -17.69
CA HIS A 69 -0.25 -3.63 -16.31
C HIS A 69 -0.51 -4.91 -15.51
N GLU A 70 0.54 -5.50 -14.95
CA GLU A 70 0.47 -6.81 -14.28
C GLU A 70 -0.37 -6.74 -12.99
N VAL A 71 -0.06 -5.80 -12.08
CA VAL A 71 -0.85 -5.63 -10.85
C VAL A 71 -2.33 -5.36 -11.14
N PHE A 72 -2.64 -4.52 -12.13
CA PHE A 72 -4.02 -4.29 -12.57
C PHE A 72 -4.67 -5.59 -13.06
N THR A 73 -3.98 -6.32 -13.94
CA THR A 73 -4.49 -7.56 -14.56
C THR A 73 -4.75 -8.64 -13.52
N TYR A 74 -3.84 -8.82 -12.56
CA TYR A 74 -4.00 -9.78 -11.48
C TYR A 74 -5.13 -9.36 -10.54
N SER A 75 -5.19 -8.09 -10.15
CA SER A 75 -6.27 -7.58 -9.30
C SER A 75 -7.64 -7.71 -9.97
N ALA A 76 -7.71 -7.37 -11.26
CA ALA A 76 -8.90 -7.52 -12.09
C ALA A 76 -9.42 -8.95 -12.11
N ARG A 77 -8.53 -9.94 -12.29
CA ARG A 77 -8.89 -11.37 -12.25
C ARG A 77 -9.41 -11.80 -10.89
N ILE A 78 -8.78 -11.36 -9.80
CA ILE A 78 -9.25 -11.66 -8.45
C ILE A 78 -10.65 -11.08 -8.20
N PHE A 79 -10.90 -9.84 -8.67
CA PHE A 79 -12.21 -9.22 -8.50
C PHE A 79 -13.31 -9.87 -9.34
N ASP A 80 -12.99 -10.35 -10.54
CA ASP A 80 -13.96 -11.03 -11.42
C ASP A 80 -14.19 -12.49 -11.00
N GLU A 81 -13.12 -13.19 -10.60
CA GLU A 81 -13.08 -14.62 -10.28
C GLU A 81 -12.26 -14.82 -8.97
N PRO A 82 -12.88 -14.61 -7.78
CA PRO A 82 -12.20 -14.70 -6.49
C PRO A 82 -11.49 -16.04 -6.23
N GLU A 83 -11.97 -17.14 -6.83
CA GLU A 83 -11.32 -18.45 -6.79
C GLU A 83 -9.91 -18.48 -7.37
N THR A 84 -9.55 -17.50 -8.20
CA THR A 84 -8.19 -17.34 -8.76
C THR A 84 -7.24 -16.61 -7.81
N PHE A 85 -7.70 -16.21 -6.61
CA PHE A 85 -6.95 -15.42 -5.63
C PHE A 85 -5.53 -15.94 -5.42
N PHE A 86 -5.39 -17.23 -5.10
CA PHE A 86 -4.09 -17.81 -4.79
C PHE A 86 -3.14 -17.80 -5.99
N ASP A 87 -3.62 -18.18 -7.18
CA ASP A 87 -2.80 -18.18 -8.39
C ASP A 87 -2.32 -16.76 -8.75
N GLN A 88 -3.20 -15.76 -8.56
CA GLN A 88 -2.83 -14.36 -8.77
C GLN A 88 -1.93 -13.82 -7.66
N SER A 89 -2.03 -14.30 -6.41
CA SER A 89 -1.11 -13.92 -5.33
C SER A 89 0.31 -14.40 -5.62
N VAL A 90 0.45 -15.59 -6.19
CA VAL A 90 1.72 -16.14 -6.68
C VAL A 90 2.30 -15.27 -7.80
N ASN A 91 1.47 -14.87 -8.77
CA ASN A 91 1.89 -13.97 -9.86
C ASN A 91 2.33 -12.59 -9.35
N LEU A 92 1.62 -12.03 -8.37
CA LEU A 92 1.97 -10.78 -7.70
C LEU A 92 3.33 -10.88 -6.99
N ALA A 93 3.59 -11.99 -6.29
CA ALA A 93 4.86 -12.22 -5.61
C ALA A 93 6.03 -12.33 -6.58
N MET A 94 5.85 -13.05 -7.69
CA MET A 94 6.86 -13.14 -8.75
C MET A 94 7.11 -11.77 -9.40
N HIS A 95 6.05 -11.02 -9.70
CA HIS A 95 6.19 -9.67 -10.26
C HIS A 95 6.90 -8.71 -9.30
N LEU A 96 6.64 -8.80 -7.99
CA LEU A 96 7.37 -8.01 -6.99
C LEU A 96 8.86 -8.35 -6.99
N TYR A 97 9.23 -9.64 -7.05
CA TYR A 97 10.63 -10.05 -7.14
C TYR A 97 11.32 -9.47 -8.37
N GLU A 98 10.66 -9.55 -9.53
CA GLU A 98 11.18 -9.01 -10.80
C GLU A 98 11.46 -7.50 -10.75
N ASN A 99 10.68 -6.75 -9.97
CA ASN A 99 10.83 -5.30 -9.77
C ASN A 99 11.69 -4.91 -8.55
N SER A 100 12.12 -5.87 -7.73
CA SER A 100 12.95 -5.61 -6.54
C SER A 100 14.44 -5.51 -6.90
N MET A 101 14.79 -4.52 -7.74
CA MET A 101 16.11 -4.37 -8.37
C MET A 101 16.99 -3.26 -7.78
N HIS A 102 16.57 -2.61 -6.70
CA HIS A 102 17.36 -1.55 -6.05
C HIS A 102 18.12 -2.10 -4.83
N HIS A 103 19.38 -1.70 -4.64
CA HIS A 103 20.27 -2.19 -3.57
C HIS A 103 19.82 -1.89 -2.13
N LYS A 104 18.73 -1.13 -1.96
CA LYS A 104 18.13 -0.78 -0.67
C LYS A 104 16.82 -1.51 -0.39
N VAL A 105 16.26 -2.21 -1.39
CA VAL A 105 15.11 -3.09 -1.16
C VAL A 105 15.61 -4.26 -0.32
N LYS A 106 14.97 -4.51 0.82
CA LYS A 106 15.28 -5.68 1.65
C LYS A 106 14.36 -6.82 1.28
N GLY A 107 14.84 -8.05 1.35
CA GLY A 107 13.94 -9.21 1.34
C GLY A 107 12.97 -9.19 2.53
N GLY A 108 11.83 -9.87 2.38
CA GLY A 108 10.81 -9.87 3.41
C GLY A 108 9.55 -10.65 3.05
N GLU A 109 8.58 -10.65 3.96
CA GLU A 109 7.27 -11.23 3.73
C GLU A 109 6.39 -10.29 2.90
N LEU A 110 5.81 -10.82 1.82
CA LEU A 110 4.70 -10.22 1.07
C LEU A 110 3.39 -10.89 1.51
N TYR A 111 2.45 -10.09 1.98
CA TYR A 111 1.08 -10.47 2.26
C TYR A 111 0.20 -9.97 1.13
N VAL A 112 -0.55 -10.88 0.52
CA VAL A 112 -1.64 -10.55 -0.40
C VAL A 112 -2.92 -10.89 0.36
N ALA A 113 -3.82 -9.92 0.51
CA ALA A 113 -5.02 -10.06 1.32
C ALA A 113 -6.25 -9.58 0.55
N PHE A 114 -7.32 -10.37 0.57
CA PHE A 114 -8.58 -10.02 -0.05
C PHE A 114 -9.60 -9.64 1.02
N PHE A 115 -10.18 -8.46 0.87
CA PHE A 115 -11.08 -7.85 1.84
C PHE A 115 -12.46 -7.63 1.23
N ARG A 116 -13.49 -7.94 2.02
CA ARG A 116 -14.89 -7.62 1.72
C ARG A 116 -15.37 -6.46 2.57
N ASN A 117 -16.46 -5.85 2.14
CA ASN A 117 -17.20 -4.82 2.89
C ASN A 117 -16.35 -3.57 3.21
N CYS A 118 -15.44 -3.20 2.31
CA CYS A 118 -14.71 -1.94 2.39
C CYS A 118 -15.63 -0.77 2.01
N ILE A 119 -15.61 0.33 2.77
CA ILE A 119 -16.36 1.54 2.41
C ILE A 119 -15.40 2.63 1.95
N VAL A 120 -15.58 3.06 0.70
CA VAL A 120 -14.70 4.01 0.01
C VAL A 120 -15.54 5.13 -0.57
N ASP A 121 -15.34 6.36 -0.10
CA ASP A 121 -16.16 7.54 -0.48
C ASP A 121 -17.68 7.32 -0.33
N GLY A 122 -18.10 6.42 0.57
CA GLY A 122 -19.51 6.08 0.82
C GLY A 122 -20.02 4.88 0.01
N GLU A 123 -19.21 4.30 -0.86
CA GLU A 123 -19.54 3.11 -1.64
C GLU A 123 -18.99 1.84 -0.98
N LEU A 124 -19.84 0.81 -0.88
CA LEU A 124 -19.42 -0.52 -0.44
C LEU A 124 -18.74 -1.25 -1.60
N THR A 125 -17.53 -1.75 -1.38
CA THR A 125 -16.71 -2.41 -2.40
C THR A 125 -15.80 -3.46 -1.76
N ASP A 126 -15.15 -4.25 -2.61
CA ASP A 126 -14.10 -5.17 -2.23
C ASP A 126 -12.73 -4.52 -2.43
N ALA A 127 -11.72 -5.02 -1.72
CA ALA A 127 -10.37 -4.53 -1.86
C ALA A 127 -9.33 -5.65 -1.87
N LEU A 128 -8.28 -5.46 -2.65
CA LEU A 128 -7.07 -6.26 -2.61
C LEU A 128 -5.97 -5.45 -1.92
N GLY A 129 -5.41 -6.00 -0.85
CA GLY A 129 -4.26 -5.42 -0.17
C GLY A 129 -2.97 -6.15 -0.49
N LEU A 130 -1.92 -5.39 -0.78
CA LEU A 130 -0.55 -5.89 -0.93
C LEU A 130 0.31 -5.23 0.15
N PHE A 131 0.93 -6.03 1.01
CA PHE A 131 1.71 -5.52 2.15
C PHE A 131 3.06 -6.20 2.20
N LYS A 132 4.14 -5.42 2.32
CA LYS A 132 5.48 -5.95 2.43
C LYS A 132 6.09 -5.55 3.77
N SER A 133 6.55 -6.55 4.52
CA SER A 133 7.31 -6.39 5.75
C SER A 133 8.79 -6.56 5.44
N GLU A 134 9.60 -5.54 5.68
CA GLU A 134 11.04 -5.51 5.40
C GLU A 134 11.87 -5.45 6.69
N THR A 135 11.22 -5.24 7.83
CA THR A 135 11.85 -5.10 9.13
C THR A 135 11.24 -6.03 10.17
N LYS A 136 12.11 -6.60 11.01
CA LYS A 136 11.73 -7.36 12.20
C LYS A 136 12.27 -6.65 13.43
N GLU A 137 11.46 -6.60 14.48
CA GLU A 137 11.84 -6.09 15.79
C GLU A 137 12.11 -7.26 16.73
N THR A 138 13.14 -7.12 17.57
CA THR A 138 13.46 -8.11 18.60
C THR A 138 12.67 -7.80 19.85
N PHE A 139 11.86 -8.75 20.30
CA PHE A 139 11.08 -8.70 21.52
C PHE A 139 11.67 -9.67 22.55
N LEU A 140 11.73 -9.25 23.80
CA LEU A 140 12.09 -10.12 24.92
C LEU A 140 10.81 -10.77 25.48
N LYS A 141 10.80 -12.09 25.58
CA LYS A 141 9.76 -12.86 26.26
C LYS A 141 10.26 -13.25 27.64
N VAL A 142 9.52 -12.86 28.67
CA VAL A 142 9.81 -13.24 30.05
C VAL A 142 8.83 -14.33 30.45
N ASN A 143 9.33 -15.54 30.64
CA ASN A 143 8.54 -16.72 30.95
C ASN A 143 8.79 -17.13 32.41
N PRO A 144 7.76 -17.46 33.22
CA PRO A 144 7.96 -18.04 34.54
C PRO A 144 8.57 -19.45 34.43
N SER A 145 9.59 -19.73 35.23
CA SER A 145 10.27 -21.04 35.30
C SER A 145 10.46 -21.43 36.77
N GLY A 146 9.54 -22.27 37.27
CA GLY A 146 9.47 -22.59 38.71
C GLY A 146 9.20 -21.34 39.56
N ASP A 147 10.08 -21.09 40.54
CA ASP A 147 10.06 -19.89 41.40
C ASP A 147 10.84 -18.69 40.80
N ASN A 148 11.38 -18.83 39.59
CA ASN A 148 12.21 -17.83 38.90
C ASN A 148 11.59 -17.41 37.54
N PHE A 149 12.33 -16.58 36.80
CA PHE A 149 11.98 -16.15 35.45
C PHE A 149 13.12 -16.46 34.48
N GLU A 150 12.75 -16.88 33.27
CA GLU A 150 13.65 -17.04 32.13
C GLU A 150 13.35 -15.94 31.09
N ILE A 151 14.39 -15.50 30.38
CA ILE A 151 14.29 -14.48 29.34
C ILE A 151 14.72 -15.11 28.01
N ASP A 152 13.81 -15.10 27.05
CA ASP A 152 14.05 -15.46 25.65
C ASP A 152 13.92 -14.23 24.76
N SER A 153 14.45 -14.32 23.54
CA SER A 153 14.26 -13.28 22.52
C SER A 153 13.63 -13.88 21.27
N GLU A 154 12.66 -13.18 20.68
CA GLU A 154 12.11 -13.51 19.38
C GLU A 154 12.18 -12.30 18.46
N ALA A 155 12.44 -12.54 17.18
CA ALA A 155 12.33 -11.52 16.14
C ALA A 155 10.98 -11.66 15.44
N GLY A 156 10.19 -10.59 15.42
CA GLY A 156 8.85 -10.59 14.86
C GLY A 156 8.51 -9.29 14.14
N ILE A 157 7.35 -9.27 13.49
CA ILE A 157 6.83 -8.07 12.81
C ILE A 157 6.09 -7.22 13.84
N ASN A 158 6.32 -5.91 13.81
CA ASN A 158 5.58 -4.99 14.66
C ASN A 158 4.21 -4.69 14.01
N ILE A 159 3.15 -5.18 14.64
CA ILE A 159 1.75 -4.99 14.19
C ILE A 159 1.29 -3.53 14.07
N ASN A 160 2.04 -2.58 14.63
CA ASN A 160 1.72 -1.15 14.54
C ASN A 160 2.58 -0.43 13.48
N LYS A 161 3.47 -1.14 12.80
CA LYS A 161 4.42 -0.56 11.86
C LYS A 161 4.44 -1.37 10.56
N LEU A 162 3.61 -0.93 9.62
CA LEU A 162 3.62 -1.39 8.24
C LEU A 162 4.73 -0.67 7.46
N ASP A 163 5.65 -1.42 6.86
CA ASP A 163 6.76 -0.83 6.09
C ASP A 163 6.26 -0.31 4.73
N LYS A 164 5.61 -1.18 3.95
CA LYS A 164 5.02 -0.85 2.64
C LYS A 164 3.67 -1.52 2.50
N GLY A 165 2.69 -0.79 1.98
CA GLY A 165 1.40 -1.36 1.66
C GLY A 165 0.64 -0.58 0.61
N CYS A 166 -0.25 -1.27 -0.08
CA CYS A 166 -1.29 -0.66 -0.87
C CYS A 166 -2.63 -1.38 -0.70
N LEU A 167 -3.71 -0.63 -0.86
CA LEU A 167 -5.08 -1.13 -0.95
C LEU A 167 -5.62 -0.73 -2.31
N ILE A 168 -5.98 -1.70 -3.13
CA ILE A 168 -6.57 -1.54 -4.45
C ILE A 168 -8.06 -1.83 -4.29
N PHE A 169 -8.91 -0.83 -4.53
CA PHE A 169 -10.36 -0.94 -4.40
C PHE A 169 -10.99 -1.28 -5.74
N ASN A 170 -11.99 -2.16 -5.75
CA ASN A 170 -12.74 -2.53 -6.95
C ASN A 170 -13.72 -1.43 -7.38
N THR A 171 -13.17 -0.24 -7.62
CA THR A 171 -13.86 0.98 -8.07
C THR A 171 -13.01 1.64 -9.14
N GLU A 172 -13.59 2.43 -10.04
CA GLU A 172 -12.84 3.15 -11.08
C GLU A 172 -11.99 2.23 -11.97
N ARG A 173 -12.48 1.03 -12.28
CA ARG A 173 -11.76 0.02 -13.06
C ARG A 173 -11.18 0.55 -14.36
N GLU A 174 -11.98 1.26 -15.14
CA GLU A 174 -11.56 1.86 -16.42
C GLU A 174 -10.45 2.90 -16.28
N SER A 175 -10.28 3.48 -15.08
CA SER A 175 -9.23 4.46 -14.78
C SER A 175 -7.98 3.83 -14.14
N GLY A 176 -7.98 2.52 -13.90
CA GLY A 176 -6.85 1.79 -13.31
C GLY A 176 -7.02 1.41 -11.84
N PHE A 177 -8.26 1.24 -11.36
CA PHE A 177 -8.62 1.07 -9.95
C PHE A 177 -8.19 2.22 -9.05
N ARG A 178 -8.95 2.46 -7.98
CA ARG A 178 -8.47 3.38 -6.95
C ARG A 178 -7.49 2.66 -6.04
N VAL A 179 -6.34 3.28 -5.79
CA VAL A 179 -5.29 2.74 -4.92
C VAL A 179 -4.98 3.71 -3.80
N ALA A 180 -5.00 3.24 -2.56
CA ALA A 180 -4.40 3.92 -1.43
C ALA A 180 -3.04 3.29 -1.12
N ILE A 181 -2.04 4.09 -0.72
CA ILE A 181 -0.70 3.59 -0.40
C ILE A 181 -0.21 4.07 0.96
N VAL A 182 0.64 3.24 1.56
CA VAL A 182 1.42 3.54 2.75
C VAL A 182 2.86 3.15 2.43
N ASP A 183 3.77 4.10 2.58
CA ASP A 183 5.20 3.86 2.46
C ASP A 183 5.93 4.57 3.58
N ALA A 184 6.37 3.80 4.56
CA ALA A 184 7.07 4.30 5.74
C ALA A 184 8.60 4.42 5.52
N THR A 185 9.09 4.09 4.33
CA THR A 185 10.53 4.04 4.02
C THR A 185 11.04 5.30 3.31
N ASN A 186 12.36 5.43 3.20
CA ASN A 186 13.00 6.63 2.64
C ASN A 186 12.54 6.92 1.20
N LYS A 187 12.53 8.20 0.80
CA LYS A 187 12.11 8.67 -0.55
C LYS A 187 12.67 7.86 -1.75
N GLN A 188 13.87 7.29 -1.64
CA GLN A 188 14.49 6.50 -2.71
C GLN A 188 13.99 5.04 -2.74
N GLU A 189 13.70 4.44 -1.59
CA GLU A 189 13.06 3.11 -1.53
C GLU A 189 11.59 3.21 -1.94
N ALA A 190 10.96 4.37 -1.72
CA ALA A 190 9.59 4.60 -2.14
C ALA A 190 9.37 4.60 -3.66
N GLN A 191 10.43 4.81 -4.45
CA GLN A 191 10.33 4.77 -5.91
C GLN A 191 10.07 3.35 -6.42
N TYR A 192 10.73 2.31 -5.90
CA TYR A 192 10.51 0.97 -6.43
C TYR A 192 9.07 0.49 -6.17
N TRP A 193 8.53 0.77 -4.97
CA TRP A 193 7.21 0.30 -4.60
C TRP A 193 6.13 1.03 -5.40
N LYS A 194 6.24 2.35 -5.49
CA LYS A 194 5.25 3.21 -6.14
C LYS A 194 5.38 3.22 -7.67
N ASP A 195 6.60 3.36 -8.19
CA ASP A 195 6.86 3.66 -9.59
C ASP A 195 7.18 2.39 -10.40
N ASP A 196 7.95 1.43 -9.86
CA ASP A 196 8.34 0.22 -10.61
C ASP A 196 7.31 -0.91 -10.46
N PHE A 197 6.96 -1.27 -9.22
CA PHE A 197 6.05 -2.37 -8.92
C PHE A 197 4.57 -1.99 -9.12
N LEU A 198 4.11 -0.88 -8.53
CA LEU A 198 2.70 -0.48 -8.60
C LEU A 198 2.39 0.48 -9.76
N GLN A 199 3.40 1.11 -10.38
CA GLN A 199 3.27 2.06 -11.50
C GLN A 199 2.12 3.07 -11.30
N LEU A 200 2.13 3.78 -10.16
CA LEU A 200 1.03 4.64 -9.75
C LEU A 200 1.10 6.04 -10.35
N LYS A 201 -0.06 6.54 -10.80
CA LYS A 201 -0.28 7.96 -11.11
C LYS A 201 -1.21 8.61 -10.08
N PRO A 202 -1.05 9.90 -9.76
CA PRO A 202 -2.02 10.62 -8.94
C PRO A 202 -3.43 10.46 -9.54
N ARG A 203 -4.41 10.15 -8.69
CA ARG A 203 -5.81 10.08 -9.11
C ARG A 203 -6.22 11.47 -9.57
N GLN A 204 -6.70 11.58 -10.80
CA GLN A 204 -7.25 12.85 -11.30
C GLN A 204 -8.67 13.01 -10.79
N ASP A 205 -8.78 13.40 -9.52
CA ASP A 205 -10.06 13.79 -8.93
C ASP A 205 -10.19 15.32 -8.81
N ASN A 206 -11.42 15.77 -8.57
CA ASN A 206 -11.72 17.18 -8.37
C ASN A 206 -10.83 17.81 -7.28
N TYR A 207 -10.42 17.04 -6.27
CA TYR A 207 -9.53 17.50 -5.23
C TYR A 207 -8.12 17.80 -5.75
N LEU A 208 -7.54 16.93 -6.59
CA LEU A 208 -6.27 17.20 -7.26
C LEU A 208 -6.37 18.43 -8.15
N HIS A 209 -7.48 18.58 -8.90
CA HIS A 209 -7.73 19.78 -9.71
C HIS A 209 -7.83 21.05 -8.85
N THR A 210 -8.56 21.02 -7.74
CA THR A 210 -8.66 22.15 -6.80
C THR A 210 -7.32 22.44 -6.13
N LYS A 211 -6.57 21.43 -5.69
CA LYS A 211 -5.22 21.59 -5.11
C LYS A 211 -4.27 22.23 -6.12
N ASN A 212 -4.29 21.77 -7.37
CA ASN A 212 -3.48 22.35 -8.44
C ASN A 212 -3.90 23.79 -8.76
N TYR A 213 -5.20 24.07 -8.79
CA TYR A 213 -5.73 25.41 -9.00
C TYR A 213 -5.34 26.36 -7.86
N LEU A 214 -5.49 25.94 -6.60
CA LEU A 214 -5.07 26.72 -5.42
C LEU A 214 -3.55 26.95 -5.41
N ASN A 215 -2.76 25.93 -5.75
CA ASN A 215 -1.31 26.07 -5.87
C ASN A 215 -0.93 27.04 -6.99
N LEU A 216 -1.63 27.01 -8.13
CA LEU A 216 -1.42 27.94 -9.23
C LEU A 216 -1.77 29.38 -8.81
N CYS A 217 -2.91 29.58 -8.15
CA CYS A 217 -3.30 30.88 -7.60
C CYS A 217 -2.27 31.40 -6.59
N LYS A 218 -1.80 30.53 -5.69
CA LYS A 218 -0.76 30.87 -4.72
C LYS A 218 0.54 31.27 -5.40
N SER A 219 1.05 30.46 -6.32
CA SER A 219 2.28 30.76 -7.08
C SER A 219 2.15 32.05 -7.89
N PHE A 220 0.99 32.31 -8.51
CA PHE A 220 0.74 33.56 -9.21
C PHE A 220 0.82 34.76 -8.25
N ALA A 221 0.12 34.69 -7.11
CA ALA A 221 0.09 35.76 -6.13
C ALA A 221 1.47 36.03 -5.52
N THR A 222 2.25 35.00 -5.22
CA THR A 222 3.55 35.16 -4.53
C THR A 222 4.73 35.39 -5.46
N GLU A 223 4.66 34.97 -6.73
CA GLU A 223 5.85 34.98 -7.61
C GLU A 223 5.70 35.87 -8.84
N GLN A 224 4.51 35.98 -9.43
CA GLN A 224 4.29 36.73 -10.68
C GLN A 224 3.70 38.11 -10.42
N MET A 225 2.74 38.22 -9.49
CA MET A 225 2.10 39.49 -9.16
C MET A 225 3.09 40.58 -8.69
N PRO A 226 4.07 40.29 -7.81
CA PRO A 226 5.02 41.31 -7.35
C PRO A 226 5.99 41.75 -8.46
N LYS A 227 6.23 40.88 -9.45
CA LYS A 227 7.13 41.15 -10.57
C LYS A 227 6.48 41.95 -11.70
N GLU A 228 5.20 41.69 -12.00
CA GLU A 228 4.50 42.38 -13.09
C GLU A 228 3.80 43.67 -12.63
N PHE A 229 3.39 43.76 -11.35
CA PHE A 229 2.53 44.85 -10.88
C PHE A 229 3.10 45.67 -9.72
N GLU A 230 4.38 45.49 -9.34
CA GLU A 230 4.99 46.11 -8.15
C GLU A 230 4.12 45.94 -6.89
N ALA A 231 3.39 44.82 -6.80
CA ALA A 231 2.45 44.54 -5.73
C ALA A 231 3.18 44.47 -4.37
N THR A 232 2.56 45.04 -3.34
CA THR A 232 3.14 45.08 -2.00
C THR A 232 2.81 43.79 -1.23
N ARG A 233 3.58 43.52 -0.17
CA ARG A 233 3.32 42.38 0.73
C ARG A 233 1.92 42.39 1.37
N ALA A 234 1.27 43.55 1.43
CA ALA A 234 -0.10 43.66 1.93
C ALA A 234 -1.12 43.14 0.90
N ASP A 235 -0.89 43.42 -0.38
CA ASP A 235 -1.73 42.95 -1.50
C ASP A 235 -1.65 41.41 -1.68
N GLU A 236 -0.49 40.82 -1.37
CA GLU A 236 -0.31 39.36 -1.33
C GLU A 236 -1.14 38.69 -0.22
N ILE A 237 -1.31 39.35 0.93
CA ILE A 237 -2.01 38.79 2.09
C ILE A 237 -3.53 38.88 1.91
N ASP A 238 -4.05 39.92 1.29
CA ASP A 238 -5.49 40.09 1.04
C ASP A 238 -6.06 39.07 0.02
N LEU A 239 -5.20 38.41 -0.76
CA LEU A 239 -5.61 37.45 -1.78
C LEU A 239 -5.55 35.97 -1.33
N LEU A 240 -4.91 35.69 -0.19
CA LEU A 240 -4.67 34.35 0.37
C LEU A 240 -5.69 33.99 1.46
#